data_AF-A0A926EVU4-F1
#
_entry.id   AF-A0A926EVU4-F1
#
_cell.length_a   1.000
_cell.length_b   1.000
_cell.length_c   1.000
_cell.angle_alpha   90.00
_cell.angle_beta   90.00
_cell.angle_gamma   90.00
#
_symmetry.space_group_name_H-M   'P 1'
#
loop_
_entity.id
_entity.type
_entity.pdbx_description
1 polymer ?
#
loop_
_entity_poly.entity_id
_entity_poly.type
_entity_poly.pdbx_seq_one_letter_code
_entity_poly.pdbx_strand_id
1 'polypeptide(L)'
;MVEMSLKSKKIRPLTKNEKFLLITLGFILILWGSFRFIIAPQRERIFSLKNEKMELDTKITDMNNTLEKGKKIKKENDILDVEREQILSRYFPILDQSQIIYLLNDLMKDDRVAFKDYNFDRPSIENLGDMEVKQMGISIPFSGSYDGIVDVIRSIGTSPRRILVDNISIDRKDDNEISGNMYLKIYGLEGLAETNPNIIQVATVDNLEEGSLFGSFEDYVEISNESSEDTDELYSPTYSLTGDENLKKVQLLTDFESINYTFIPSNEYIKGDVIPSTIRKSGKYSLRFEYNIIALGDENRAYIDLLGNNLVFKYPPETISLWVNSFGYSPGILGMRFRTQDGKNIDVSMSEGISWVGWSNINVSPPQDLNLYPLELTHIYYELPYNRDDYGVMLIDKLEAFYPHNEYENANNDLAYEFYIVKAGDTVSGIAQHFYGSNKYKNEIMENNGIASGEALPVGKVLVLVKHEGVSR
;
A
#
# COMPACT_ATOMS: atom_id res chain seq x y z
N MET A 1 -31.06 47.82 93.10
CA MET A 1 -31.90 48.89 92.54
C MET A 1 -31.31 50.22 92.99
N VAL A 2 -30.51 50.88 92.14
CA VAL A 2 -30.31 52.35 92.00
C VAL A 2 -29.65 52.57 90.64
N GLU A 3 -30.19 53.54 89.91
CA GLU A 3 -29.92 53.95 88.53
C GLU A 3 -28.53 54.56 88.31
N MET A 4 -27.98 54.38 87.10
CA MET A 4 -26.95 55.26 86.54
C MET A 4 -27.50 55.92 85.27
N SER A 5 -27.74 57.22 85.40
CA SER A 5 -28.25 58.15 84.39
C SER A 5 -27.35 58.22 83.14
N LEU A 6 -27.92 57.86 81.98
CA LEU A 6 -27.32 58.15 80.67
C LEU A 6 -27.69 59.57 80.24
N LYS A 7 -26.76 60.51 80.42
CA LYS A 7 -26.81 61.87 79.85
C LYS A 7 -26.93 61.78 78.32
N SER A 8 -28.08 62.18 77.75
CA SER A 8 -28.21 62.34 76.30
C SER A 8 -27.37 63.53 75.83
N LYS A 9 -26.35 63.29 74.99
CA LYS A 9 -25.66 64.37 74.26
C LYS A 9 -26.63 64.97 73.23
N LYS A 10 -27.06 66.22 73.44
CA LYS A 10 -27.85 66.97 72.45
C LYS A 10 -26.99 67.25 71.21
N ILE A 11 -27.36 66.65 70.09
CA ILE A 11 -26.73 66.91 68.78
C ILE A 11 -27.30 68.22 68.23
N ARG A 12 -26.43 69.16 67.86
CA ARG A 12 -26.81 70.45 67.26
C ARG A 12 -27.54 70.23 65.92
N PRO A 13 -28.60 71.00 65.58
CA PRO A 13 -29.24 70.91 64.28
C PRO A 13 -28.30 71.40 63.17
N LEU A 14 -28.10 70.56 62.14
CA LEU A 14 -27.26 70.84 60.98
C LEU A 14 -27.83 72.02 60.17
N THR A 15 -26.97 72.95 59.80
CA THR A 15 -27.29 74.09 58.93
C THR A 15 -27.58 73.64 57.49
N LYS A 16 -28.25 74.49 56.68
CA LYS A 16 -28.60 74.15 55.29
C LYS A 16 -27.36 73.78 54.45
N ASN A 17 -26.23 74.45 54.69
CA ASN A 17 -24.97 74.19 53.99
C ASN A 17 -24.32 72.88 54.44
N GLU A 18 -24.39 72.53 55.73
CA GLU A 18 -23.87 71.26 56.25
C GLU A 18 -24.67 70.05 55.73
N LYS A 19 -26.00 70.18 55.58
CA LYS A 19 -26.83 69.14 54.95
C LYS A 19 -26.50 68.97 53.47
N PHE A 20 -26.28 70.06 52.74
CA PHE A 20 -25.85 70.00 51.35
C PHE A 20 -24.50 69.28 51.23
N LEU A 21 -23.49 69.71 52.01
CA LEU A 21 -22.17 69.09 52.07
C LEU A 21 -22.21 67.59 52.42
N LEU A 22 -23.07 67.17 53.34
CA LEU A 22 -23.23 65.75 53.70
C LEU A 22 -23.82 64.91 52.57
N ILE A 23 -24.76 65.45 51.80
CA ILE A 23 -25.33 64.78 50.63
C ILE A 23 -24.27 64.66 49.53
N THR A 24 -23.51 65.73 49.27
CA THR A 24 -22.41 65.70 48.29
C THR A 24 -21.33 64.70 48.71
N LEU A 25 -20.99 64.65 50.00
CA LEU A 25 -20.02 63.70 50.55
C LEU A 25 -20.52 62.25 50.40
N GLY A 26 -21.80 61.99 50.67
CA GLY A 26 -22.41 60.69 50.46
C GLY A 26 -22.34 60.23 49.00
N PHE A 27 -22.62 61.15 48.07
CA PHE A 27 -22.51 60.87 46.64
C PHE A 27 -21.06 60.56 46.20
N ILE A 28 -20.09 61.33 46.71
CA ILE A 28 -18.66 61.10 46.47
C ILE A 28 -18.23 59.73 47.03
N LEU A 29 -18.71 59.34 48.22
CA LEU A 29 -18.42 58.03 48.81
C LEU A 29 -19.01 56.87 48.00
N ILE A 30 -20.21 57.04 47.45
CA ILE A 30 -20.84 56.03 46.58
C ILE A 30 -20.04 55.88 45.28
N LEU A 31 -19.64 57.00 44.65
CA LEU A 31 -18.80 56.98 43.46
C LEU A 31 -17.43 56.33 43.72
N TRP A 32 -16.79 56.68 44.83
CA TRP A 32 -15.51 56.09 45.23
C TRP A 32 -15.64 54.60 45.51
N GLY A 33 -16.69 54.18 46.21
CA GLY A 33 -17.00 52.76 46.46
C GLY A 33 -17.26 52.00 45.17
N SER A 34 -18.07 52.53 44.26
CA SER A 34 -18.34 51.93 42.95
C SER A 34 -17.06 51.79 42.13
N PHE A 35 -16.21 52.82 42.12
CA PHE A 35 -14.93 52.77 41.42
C PHE A 35 -13.99 51.72 42.02
N ARG A 36 -13.90 51.64 43.35
CA ARG A 36 -13.01 50.74 44.07
C ARG A 36 -13.46 49.27 44.01
N PHE A 37 -14.74 48.99 44.19
CA PHE A 37 -15.25 47.62 44.37
C PHE A 37 -15.84 47.01 43.10
N ILE A 38 -16.23 47.80 42.10
CA ILE A 38 -16.85 47.29 40.87
C ILE A 38 -15.92 47.51 39.68
N ILE A 39 -15.51 48.76 39.42
CA ILE A 39 -14.77 49.11 38.19
C ILE A 39 -13.33 48.61 38.23
N ALA A 40 -12.62 48.80 39.35
CA ALA A 40 -11.23 48.36 39.49
C ALA A 40 -11.04 46.83 39.27
N PRO A 41 -11.78 45.93 39.95
CA PRO A 41 -11.60 44.49 39.75
C PRO A 41 -12.07 44.03 38.36
N GLN A 42 -13.08 44.67 37.76
CA GLN A 42 -13.47 44.35 36.38
C GLN A 42 -12.40 44.75 35.36
N ARG A 43 -11.73 45.88 35.55
CA ARG A 43 -10.61 46.29 34.69
C ARG A 43 -9.43 45.31 34.76
N GLU A 44 -9.11 44.81 35.96
CA GLU A 44 -8.08 43.78 36.14
C GLU A 44 -8.46 42.47 35.43
N ARG A 45 -9.72 42.02 35.54
CA ARG A 45 -10.21 40.85 34.80
C ARG A 45 -10.15 41.03 33.29
N ILE A 46 -10.54 42.19 32.77
CA ILE A 46 -10.46 42.47 31.33
C ILE A 46 -9.00 42.47 30.86
N PHE A 47 -8.08 43.02 31.66
CA PHE A 47 -6.66 43.02 31.35
C PHE A 47 -6.07 41.60 31.38
N SER A 48 -6.41 40.78 32.37
CA SER A 48 -5.96 39.39 32.44
C SER A 48 -6.48 38.55 31.27
N LEU A 49 -7.78 38.67 30.95
CA LEU A 49 -8.39 37.99 29.81
C LEU A 49 -7.77 38.42 28.47
N LYS A 50 -7.40 39.71 28.35
CA LYS A 50 -6.71 40.22 27.16
C LYS A 50 -5.30 39.64 27.02
N ASN A 51 -4.57 39.50 28.12
CA ASN A 51 -3.25 38.88 28.12
C ASN A 51 -3.33 37.39 27.82
N GLU A 52 -4.28 36.68 28.44
CA GLU A 52 -4.53 35.26 28.18
C GLU A 52 -4.87 35.02 26.70
N LYS A 53 -5.75 35.86 26.12
CA LYS A 53 -6.04 35.81 24.68
C LYS A 53 -4.78 35.99 23.83
N MET A 54 -3.95 36.98 24.16
CA MET A 54 -2.71 37.24 23.42
C MET A 54 -1.74 36.05 23.50
N GLU A 55 -1.63 35.42 24.67
CA GLU A 55 -0.83 34.21 24.87
C GLU A 55 -1.37 33.04 24.03
N LEU A 56 -2.69 32.83 24.02
CA LEU A 56 -3.32 31.81 23.18
C LEU A 56 -3.10 32.06 21.68
N ASP A 57 -3.21 33.31 21.22
CA ASP A 57 -2.95 33.69 19.83
C ASP A 57 -1.48 33.44 19.44
N THR A 58 -0.52 33.71 20.34
CA THR A 58 0.89 33.36 20.11
C THR A 58 1.09 31.84 20.03
N LYS A 59 0.45 31.07 20.90
CA LYS A 59 0.53 29.61 20.91
C LYS A 59 -0.05 29.00 19.62
N ILE A 60 -1.15 29.53 19.11
CA ILE A 60 -1.73 29.12 17.81
C ILE A 60 -0.74 29.40 16.68
N THR A 61 -0.07 30.55 16.71
CA THR A 61 0.93 30.91 15.68
C THR A 61 2.13 29.95 15.70
N ASP A 62 2.63 29.62 16.88
CA ASP A 62 3.73 28.66 17.04
C ASP A 62 3.35 27.23 16.62
N MET A 63 2.12 26.81 16.95
CA MET A 63 1.57 25.53 16.50
C MET A 63 1.45 25.48 14.98
N ASN A 64 0.95 26.54 14.34
CA ASN A 64 0.88 26.62 12.87
C ASN A 64 2.25 26.56 12.22
N ASN A 65 3.23 27.29 12.74
CA ASN A 65 4.63 27.23 12.27
C ASN A 65 5.21 25.81 12.40
N THR A 66 4.88 25.11 13.48
CA THR A 66 5.31 23.72 13.70
C THR A 66 4.63 22.76 12.72
N LEU A 67 3.33 22.95 12.45
CA LEU A 67 2.59 22.16 11.45
C LEU A 67 3.12 22.37 10.03
N GLU A 68 3.49 23.60 9.66
CA GLU A 68 4.12 23.87 8.37
C GLU A 68 5.48 23.18 8.23
N LYS A 69 6.29 23.16 9.29
CA LYS A 69 7.56 22.40 9.31
C LYS A 69 7.29 20.91 9.13
N GLY A 70 6.31 20.35 9.84
CA GLY A 70 5.90 18.95 9.68
C GLY A 70 5.48 18.60 8.25
N LYS A 71 4.71 19.47 7.59
CA LYS A 71 4.33 19.30 6.17
C LYS A 71 5.54 19.31 5.23
N LYS A 72 6.52 20.19 5.47
CA LYS A 72 7.76 20.26 4.68
C LYS A 72 8.60 19.00 4.86
N ILE A 73 8.78 18.55 6.09
CA ILE A 73 9.53 17.32 6.41
C ILE A 73 8.88 16.11 5.76
N LYS A 74 7.55 15.98 5.84
CA LYS A 74 6.83 14.90 5.17
C LYS A 74 7.08 14.90 3.66
N LYS A 75 6.95 16.05 3.01
CA LYS A 75 7.22 16.18 1.57
C LYS A 75 8.66 15.83 1.21
N GLU A 76 9.62 16.24 2.03
CA GLU A 76 11.03 15.90 1.85
C GLU A 76 11.26 14.39 2.01
N ASN A 77 10.65 13.77 3.02
CA ASN A 77 10.70 12.33 3.21
C ASN A 77 10.09 11.57 2.03
N ASP A 78 8.92 12.00 1.54
CA ASP A 78 8.27 11.40 0.38
C ASP A 78 9.19 11.47 -0.87
N ILE A 79 9.93 12.57 -1.05
CA ILE A 79 10.91 12.73 -2.13
C ILE A 79 12.10 11.79 -1.92
N LEU A 80 12.63 11.72 -0.69
CA LEU A 80 13.75 10.85 -0.34
C LEU A 80 13.41 9.37 -0.49
N ASP A 81 12.19 8.97 -0.18
CA ASP A 81 11.70 7.61 -0.39
C ASP A 81 11.66 7.27 -1.89
N VAL A 82 11.19 8.20 -2.73
CA VAL A 82 11.23 8.03 -4.19
C VAL A 82 12.67 7.95 -4.71
N GLU A 83 13.56 8.83 -4.25
CA GLU A 83 14.98 8.81 -4.63
C GLU A 83 15.67 7.52 -4.19
N ARG A 84 15.39 7.04 -2.97
CA ARG A 84 15.86 5.76 -2.45
C ARG A 84 15.44 4.63 -3.37
N GLU A 85 14.15 4.51 -3.68
CA GLU A 85 13.65 3.45 -4.56
C GLU A 85 14.24 3.53 -5.97
N GLN A 86 14.43 4.73 -6.52
CA GLN A 86 15.12 4.92 -7.79
C GLN A 86 16.58 4.45 -7.74
N ILE A 87 17.29 4.72 -6.65
CA ILE A 87 18.67 4.26 -6.47
C ILE A 87 18.71 2.74 -6.35
N LEU A 88 17.89 2.16 -5.47
CA LEU A 88 17.87 0.70 -5.23
C LEU A 88 17.47 -0.08 -6.49
N SER A 89 16.57 0.46 -7.32
CA SER A 89 16.16 -0.16 -8.59
C SER A 89 17.30 -0.34 -9.60
N ARG A 90 18.42 0.39 -9.43
CA ARG A 90 19.59 0.27 -10.30
C ARG A 90 20.56 -0.82 -9.88
N TYR A 91 20.36 -1.48 -8.73
CA TYR A 91 21.25 -2.55 -8.24
C TYR A 91 20.51 -3.87 -8.13
N PHE A 92 21.21 -4.99 -8.02
CA PHE A 92 20.57 -6.29 -7.85
C PHE A 92 20.07 -6.45 -6.41
N PRO A 93 18.80 -6.85 -6.18
CA PRO A 93 18.28 -7.13 -4.84
C PRO A 93 19.06 -8.23 -4.13
N ILE A 94 19.26 -9.33 -4.85
CA ILE A 94 20.01 -10.51 -4.44
C ILE A 94 20.94 -10.94 -5.56
N LEU A 95 22.02 -11.63 -5.20
CA LEU A 95 22.99 -12.17 -6.17
C LEU A 95 22.52 -13.55 -6.67
N ASP A 96 21.44 -13.56 -7.45
CA ASP A 96 20.92 -14.77 -8.10
C ASP A 96 21.53 -14.98 -9.49
N GLN A 97 22.24 -16.09 -9.68
CA GLN A 97 22.95 -16.39 -10.92
C GLN A 97 22.00 -16.52 -12.11
N SER A 98 20.82 -17.10 -11.93
CA SER A 98 19.86 -17.31 -13.03
C SER A 98 19.33 -15.98 -13.56
N GLN A 99 19.00 -15.04 -12.66
CA GLN A 99 18.56 -13.69 -13.00
C GLN A 99 19.66 -12.91 -13.73
N ILE A 100 20.90 -13.04 -13.27
CA ILE A 100 22.06 -12.39 -13.88
C ILE A 100 22.32 -12.95 -15.29
N ILE A 101 22.30 -14.28 -15.47
CA ILE A 101 22.47 -14.94 -16.77
C ILE A 101 21.38 -14.48 -17.75
N TYR A 102 20.13 -14.43 -17.30
CA TYR A 102 19.02 -13.98 -18.12
C TYR A 102 19.24 -12.55 -18.66
N LEU A 103 19.64 -11.62 -17.77
CA LEU A 103 19.91 -10.25 -18.17
C LEU A 103 21.12 -10.15 -19.11
N LEU A 104 22.19 -10.89 -18.82
CA LEU A 104 23.39 -10.91 -19.64
C LEU A 104 23.13 -11.48 -21.05
N ASN A 105 22.29 -12.50 -21.18
CA ASN A 105 21.92 -13.08 -22.47
C ASN A 105 21.20 -12.08 -23.39
N ASP A 106 20.39 -11.19 -22.83
CA ASP A 106 19.73 -10.13 -23.60
C ASP A 106 20.74 -9.05 -24.02
N LEU A 107 21.60 -8.62 -23.09
CA LEU A 107 22.57 -7.55 -23.32
C LEU A 107 23.72 -7.95 -24.27
N MET A 108 24.08 -9.23 -24.31
CA MET A 108 25.23 -9.72 -25.08
C MET A 108 24.82 -10.47 -26.36
N LYS A 109 23.61 -10.21 -26.86
CA LYS A 109 23.12 -10.78 -28.10
C LYS A 109 23.73 -10.06 -29.32
N ASP A 110 24.90 -10.53 -29.75
CA ASP A 110 25.54 -10.07 -30.98
C ASP A 110 26.13 -11.26 -31.77
N ASP A 111 25.63 -11.49 -32.97
CA ASP A 111 26.05 -12.62 -33.82
C ASP A 111 27.53 -12.57 -34.25
N ARG A 112 28.20 -11.43 -34.05
CA ARG A 112 29.64 -11.24 -34.34
C ARG A 112 30.54 -11.61 -33.16
N VAL A 113 29.97 -12.00 -32.02
CA VAL A 113 30.71 -12.36 -30.80
C VAL A 113 30.19 -13.68 -30.25
N ALA A 114 31.10 -14.63 -30.05
CA ALA A 114 30.81 -15.90 -29.41
C ALA A 114 31.23 -15.87 -27.94
N PHE A 115 30.29 -16.18 -27.06
CA PHE A 115 30.52 -16.45 -25.64
C PHE A 115 30.45 -17.95 -25.41
N LYS A 116 31.52 -18.53 -24.87
CA LYS A 116 31.56 -20.00 -24.68
C LYS A 116 30.92 -20.42 -23.37
N ASP A 117 31.27 -19.73 -22.29
CA ASP A 117 30.91 -20.09 -20.93
C ASP A 117 30.73 -18.84 -20.07
N TYR A 118 30.01 -18.98 -18.96
CA TYR A 118 29.93 -17.97 -17.90
C TYR A 118 30.44 -18.58 -16.60
N ASN A 119 31.59 -18.12 -16.12
CA ASN A 119 32.20 -18.65 -14.90
C ASN A 119 31.92 -17.70 -13.73
N PHE A 120 31.06 -18.14 -12.79
CA PHE A 120 30.67 -17.36 -11.62
C PHE A 120 31.54 -17.68 -10.40
N ASP A 121 32.02 -16.64 -9.73
CA ASP A 121 32.61 -16.77 -8.42
C ASP A 121 31.53 -16.94 -7.34
N ARG A 122 31.91 -17.47 -6.18
CA ARG A 122 30.99 -17.51 -5.03
C ARG A 122 30.72 -16.09 -4.53
N PRO A 123 29.49 -15.76 -4.08
CA PRO A 123 29.22 -14.50 -3.42
C PRO A 123 30.23 -14.24 -2.30
N SER A 124 30.79 -13.03 -2.28
CA SER A 124 31.75 -12.59 -1.26
C SER A 124 31.41 -11.19 -0.79
N ILE A 125 31.94 -10.78 0.37
CA ILE A 125 31.75 -9.43 0.90
C ILE A 125 32.94 -8.57 0.48
N GLU A 126 32.66 -7.38 -0.03
CA GLU A 126 33.64 -6.33 -0.30
C GLU A 126 33.29 -5.09 0.54
N ASN A 127 34.32 -4.51 1.16
CA ASN A 127 34.17 -3.30 1.96
C ASN A 127 34.27 -2.07 1.06
N LEU A 128 33.14 -1.38 0.88
CA LEU A 128 33.06 -0.11 0.16
C LEU A 128 32.99 1.02 1.20
N GLY A 129 34.16 1.47 1.65
CA GLY A 129 34.26 2.40 2.79
C GLY A 129 33.88 1.70 4.09
N ASP A 130 32.85 2.21 4.77
CA ASP A 130 32.33 1.63 6.02
C ASP A 130 31.17 0.65 5.79
N MET A 131 30.83 0.36 4.53
CA MET A 131 29.74 -0.54 4.15
C MET A 131 30.25 -1.89 3.67
N GLU A 132 29.71 -2.96 4.25
CA GLU A 132 29.91 -4.33 3.78
C GLU A 132 28.90 -4.64 2.66
N VAL A 133 29.37 -4.86 1.43
CA VAL A 133 28.50 -5.10 0.27
C VAL A 133 28.78 -6.48 -0.30
N LYS A 134 27.73 -7.26 -0.57
CA LYS A 134 27.89 -8.53 -1.26
C LYS A 134 28.19 -8.29 -2.74
N GLN A 135 29.15 -9.03 -3.27
CA GLN A 135 29.53 -8.99 -4.67
C GLN A 135 29.72 -10.39 -5.27
N MET A 136 29.57 -10.47 -6.59
CA MET A 136 29.79 -11.67 -7.38
C MET A 136 30.57 -11.30 -8.65
N GLY A 137 31.65 -12.05 -8.89
CA GLY A 137 32.47 -11.94 -10.09
C GLY A 137 31.99 -12.91 -11.18
N ILE A 138 32.12 -12.49 -12.44
CA ILE A 138 31.77 -13.29 -13.62
C ILE A 138 32.89 -13.19 -14.64
N SER A 139 33.48 -14.32 -14.98
CA SER A 139 34.53 -14.43 -15.99
C SER A 139 33.95 -15.01 -17.28
N ILE A 140 34.01 -14.23 -18.35
CA ILE A 140 33.34 -14.50 -19.63
C ILE A 140 34.38 -14.54 -20.76
N PRO A 141 34.82 -15.74 -21.18
CA PRO A 141 35.66 -15.87 -22.36
C PRO A 141 34.86 -15.54 -23.63
N PHE A 142 35.42 -14.69 -24.47
CA PHE A 142 34.81 -14.26 -25.73
C PHE A 142 35.74 -14.47 -26.92
N SER A 143 35.16 -14.59 -28.12
CA SER A 143 35.87 -14.47 -29.39
C SER A 143 34.98 -13.84 -30.45
N GLY A 144 35.50 -12.91 -31.24
CA GLY A 144 34.71 -12.22 -32.26
C GLY A 144 35.41 -11.03 -32.89
N SER A 145 34.65 -10.24 -33.64
CA SER A 145 35.15 -8.99 -34.20
C SER A 145 35.36 -7.92 -33.11
N TYR A 146 36.36 -7.04 -33.31
CA TYR A 146 36.61 -5.92 -32.40
C TYR A 146 35.35 -5.04 -32.21
N ASP A 147 34.69 -4.69 -33.31
CA ASP A 147 33.49 -3.86 -33.27
C ASP A 147 32.34 -4.53 -32.51
N GLY A 148 32.13 -5.84 -32.70
CA GLY A 148 31.12 -6.60 -31.96
C GLY A 148 31.37 -6.58 -30.44
N ILE A 149 32.63 -6.74 -30.01
CA ILE A 149 32.97 -6.73 -28.58
C ILE A 149 32.78 -5.32 -27.98
N VAL A 150 33.15 -4.27 -28.71
CA VAL A 150 32.90 -2.89 -28.29
C VAL A 150 31.40 -2.61 -28.17
N ASP A 151 30.58 -3.11 -29.09
CA ASP A 151 29.13 -2.97 -29.06
C ASP A 151 28.51 -3.72 -27.87
N VAL A 152 28.99 -4.92 -27.57
CA VAL A 152 28.61 -5.69 -26.37
C VAL A 152 28.95 -4.92 -25.09
N ILE A 153 30.16 -4.38 -24.97
CA ILE A 153 30.56 -3.58 -23.80
C ILE A 153 29.64 -2.36 -23.64
N ARG A 154 29.29 -1.70 -24.75
CA ARG A 154 28.35 -0.57 -24.75
C ARG A 154 26.96 -1.02 -24.29
N SER A 155 26.50 -2.17 -24.75
CA SER A 155 25.21 -2.76 -24.35
C SER A 155 25.16 -3.07 -22.86
N ILE A 156 26.22 -3.66 -22.29
CA ILE A 156 26.34 -3.87 -20.83
C ILE A 156 26.21 -2.54 -20.07
N GLY A 157 26.79 -1.46 -20.61
CA GLY A 157 26.66 -0.10 -20.06
C GLY A 157 25.23 0.48 -20.11
N THR A 158 24.35 -0.07 -20.96
CA THR A 158 22.92 0.31 -21.03
C THR A 158 22.03 -0.53 -20.13
N SER A 159 22.61 -1.47 -19.36
CA SER A 159 21.87 -2.36 -18.46
C SER A 159 20.98 -1.59 -17.48
N PRO A 160 19.74 -2.04 -17.23
CA PRO A 160 18.87 -1.48 -16.19
C PRO A 160 19.44 -1.67 -14.78
N ARG A 161 20.32 -2.66 -14.60
CA ARG A 161 21.03 -2.94 -13.34
C ARG A 161 22.51 -2.65 -13.51
N ARG A 162 23.15 -2.10 -12.48
CA ARG A 162 24.57 -1.79 -12.48
C ARG A 162 25.39 -3.08 -12.54
N ILE A 163 26.15 -3.19 -13.62
CA ILE A 163 27.15 -4.22 -13.87
C ILE A 163 28.47 -3.47 -14.10
N LEU A 164 29.50 -3.78 -13.32
CA LEU A 164 30.81 -3.19 -13.46
C LEU A 164 31.66 -4.08 -14.37
N VAL A 165 32.24 -3.49 -15.42
CA VAL A 165 33.31 -4.15 -16.18
C VAL A 165 34.60 -3.89 -15.41
N ASP A 166 35.10 -4.89 -14.71
CA ASP A 166 36.26 -4.76 -13.82
C ASP A 166 37.58 -4.90 -14.61
N ASN A 167 37.64 -5.84 -15.55
CA ASN A 167 38.78 -5.98 -16.46
C ASN A 167 38.37 -6.63 -17.79
N ILE A 168 39.11 -6.32 -18.85
CA ILE A 168 39.02 -7.00 -20.15
C ILE A 168 40.44 -7.30 -20.63
N SER A 169 40.74 -8.57 -20.87
CA SER A 169 41.95 -9.00 -21.58
C SER A 169 41.60 -9.33 -23.02
N ILE A 170 42.39 -8.82 -23.98
CA ILE A 170 42.18 -9.03 -25.41
C ILE A 170 43.49 -9.49 -26.03
N ASP A 171 43.41 -10.59 -26.76
CA ASP A 171 44.48 -11.18 -27.55
C ASP A 171 44.03 -11.31 -29.01
N ARG A 172 44.96 -11.10 -29.94
CA ARG A 172 44.68 -11.32 -31.37
C ARG A 172 44.62 -12.83 -31.64
N LYS A 173 43.52 -13.28 -32.23
CA LYS A 173 43.37 -14.66 -32.69
C LYS A 173 43.80 -14.78 -34.15
N ASP A 174 43.26 -13.92 -35.02
CA ASP A 174 43.57 -13.83 -36.45
C ASP A 174 43.52 -12.36 -36.94
N ASP A 175 43.56 -12.10 -38.25
CA ASP A 175 43.53 -10.74 -38.82
C ASP A 175 42.24 -9.96 -38.52
N ASN A 176 41.11 -10.66 -38.39
CA ASN A 176 39.78 -10.07 -38.22
C ASN A 176 39.08 -10.51 -36.92
N GLU A 177 39.72 -11.34 -36.10
CA GLU A 177 39.13 -11.91 -34.89
C GLU A 177 40.04 -11.70 -33.68
N ILE A 178 39.45 -11.26 -32.58
CA ILE A 178 40.09 -11.18 -31.28
C ILE A 178 39.43 -12.16 -30.33
N SER A 179 40.20 -12.64 -29.37
CA SER A 179 39.72 -13.50 -28.29
C SER A 179 40.20 -12.95 -26.96
N GLY A 180 39.50 -13.27 -25.88
CA GLY A 180 39.86 -12.69 -24.60
C GLY A 180 38.95 -13.15 -23.50
N ASN A 181 39.06 -12.46 -22.37
CA ASN A 181 38.23 -12.69 -21.20
C ASN A 181 37.75 -11.36 -20.64
N MET A 182 36.46 -11.28 -20.35
CA MET A 182 35.83 -10.15 -19.68
C MET A 182 35.50 -10.55 -18.25
N TYR A 183 35.97 -9.76 -17.29
CA TYR A 183 35.61 -9.92 -15.89
C TYR A 183 34.59 -8.85 -15.50
N LEU A 184 33.39 -9.30 -15.17
CA LEU A 184 32.30 -8.47 -14.68
C LEU A 184 32.19 -8.61 -13.16
N LYS A 185 31.82 -7.53 -12.50
CA LYS A 185 31.55 -7.48 -11.07
C LYS A 185 30.16 -6.93 -10.83
N ILE A 186 29.39 -7.65 -10.02
CA ILE A 186 28.01 -7.31 -9.68
C ILE A 186 27.88 -7.16 -8.18
N TYR A 187 27.18 -6.10 -7.75
CA TYR A 187 26.88 -5.82 -6.35
C TYR A 187 25.42 -6.11 -6.04
N GLY A 188 25.19 -6.80 -4.92
CA GLY A 188 23.88 -7.10 -4.37
C GLY A 188 23.55 -6.21 -3.18
N LEU A 189 22.27 -5.94 -2.98
CA LEU A 189 21.73 -5.18 -1.85
C LEU A 189 21.35 -6.06 -0.65
N GLU A 190 21.66 -7.35 -0.72
CA GLU A 190 21.33 -8.32 0.32
C GLU A 190 21.93 -7.90 1.67
N GLY A 191 21.07 -7.74 2.68
CA GLY A 191 21.46 -7.28 4.01
C GLY A 191 21.65 -5.77 4.15
N LEU A 192 21.56 -5.00 3.06
CA LEU A 192 21.69 -3.53 3.06
C LEU A 192 20.34 -2.82 2.86
N ALA A 193 19.42 -3.45 2.14
CA ALA A 193 18.07 -2.94 1.94
C ALA A 193 17.07 -4.08 1.79
N GLU A 194 15.91 -3.94 2.44
CA GLU A 194 14.75 -4.80 2.19
C GLU A 194 14.28 -4.59 0.75
N THR A 195 14.55 -5.57 -0.09
CA THR A 195 14.23 -5.54 -1.52
C THR A 195 13.60 -6.87 -1.90
N ASN A 196 12.63 -6.85 -2.83
CA ASN A 196 12.00 -8.08 -3.30
C ASN A 196 13.04 -8.92 -4.08
N PRO A 197 13.32 -10.17 -3.68
CA PRO A 197 14.34 -11.01 -4.33
C PRO A 197 13.99 -11.43 -5.77
N ASN A 198 12.70 -11.40 -6.15
CA ASN A 198 12.22 -11.88 -7.45
C ASN A 198 11.79 -10.71 -8.34
N ILE A 199 12.74 -10.09 -9.05
CA ILE A 199 12.44 -8.98 -9.99
C ILE A 199 12.55 -9.40 -11.46
N ILE A 200 13.29 -10.46 -11.78
CA ILE A 200 13.39 -11.00 -13.13
C ILE A 200 12.62 -12.31 -13.19
N GLN A 201 11.41 -12.28 -13.75
CA GLN A 201 10.71 -13.51 -14.13
C GLN A 201 11.46 -14.13 -15.31
N VAL A 202 12.22 -15.20 -15.05
CA VAL A 202 12.72 -16.06 -16.12
C VAL A 202 11.48 -16.64 -16.79
N ALA A 203 11.27 -16.31 -18.06
CA ALA A 203 10.22 -16.97 -18.83
C ALA A 203 10.58 -18.45 -18.92
N THR A 204 9.95 -19.29 -18.08
CA THR A 204 9.82 -20.70 -18.42
C THR A 204 9.06 -20.73 -19.72
N VAL A 205 9.73 -21.16 -20.79
CA VAL A 205 9.07 -21.41 -22.06
C VAL A 205 7.91 -22.34 -21.75
N ASP A 206 6.68 -21.85 -21.95
CA ASP A 206 5.50 -22.69 -21.96
C ASP A 206 5.72 -23.72 -23.06
N ASN A 207 6.17 -24.92 -22.68
CA ASN A 207 6.04 -26.10 -23.52
C ASN A 207 4.54 -26.44 -23.52
N LEU A 208 3.79 -25.73 -24.36
CA LEU A 208 2.47 -26.14 -24.80
C LEU A 208 2.65 -27.48 -25.54
N GLU A 209 2.25 -28.54 -24.84
CA GLU A 209 1.75 -29.82 -25.33
C GLU A 209 2.30 -30.37 -26.65
N GLU A 210 3.21 -31.34 -26.54
CA GLU A 210 3.07 -32.62 -27.23
C GLU A 210 3.92 -33.68 -26.49
N GLY A 211 3.24 -34.57 -25.75
CA GLY A 211 3.78 -35.85 -25.26
C GLY A 211 5.07 -35.81 -24.43
N SER A 212 4.96 -35.59 -23.11
CA SER A 212 6.07 -35.92 -22.22
C SER A 212 6.27 -37.44 -22.15
N LEU A 213 7.43 -37.91 -22.60
CA LEU A 213 7.90 -39.30 -22.51
C LEU A 213 8.25 -39.75 -21.07
N PHE A 214 7.96 -38.92 -20.06
CA PHE A 214 8.25 -39.17 -18.65
C PHE A 214 7.01 -39.03 -17.75
N GLY A 215 5.81 -39.32 -18.27
CA GLY A 215 4.65 -39.58 -17.42
C GLY A 215 4.82 -40.90 -16.67
N SER A 216 4.57 -40.91 -15.36
CA SER A 216 4.43 -42.15 -14.60
C SER A 216 3.31 -43.00 -15.22
N PHE A 217 3.56 -44.31 -15.35
CA PHE A 217 2.59 -45.23 -15.97
C PHE A 217 1.48 -45.62 -14.99
N GLU A 218 0.36 -46.11 -15.54
CA GLU A 218 -0.95 -46.30 -14.86
C GLU A 218 -0.92 -47.12 -13.54
N ASP A 219 0.11 -47.91 -13.29
CA ASP A 219 0.22 -48.77 -12.10
C ASP A 219 1.32 -48.32 -11.11
N TYR A 220 1.79 -47.08 -11.20
CA TYR A 220 2.77 -46.54 -10.26
C TYR A 220 2.12 -46.30 -8.88
N VAL A 221 2.43 -47.18 -7.92
CA VAL A 221 2.10 -47.01 -6.50
C VAL A 221 3.31 -46.43 -5.79
N GLU A 222 3.16 -45.23 -5.26
CA GLU A 222 4.16 -44.57 -4.42
C GLU A 222 4.28 -45.32 -3.09
N ILE A 223 5.39 -46.03 -2.89
CA ILE A 223 5.68 -46.72 -1.63
C ILE A 223 6.24 -45.69 -0.67
N SER A 224 5.44 -45.32 0.33
CA SER A 224 5.87 -44.55 1.49
C SER A 224 6.82 -45.40 2.35
N ASN A 225 8.12 -45.23 2.18
CA ASN A 225 9.10 -45.74 3.12
C ASN A 225 9.36 -44.69 4.20
N GLU A 226 8.94 -45.03 5.41
CA GLU A 226 9.35 -44.37 6.65
C GLU A 226 10.86 -44.51 6.88
N SER A 227 11.42 -43.41 7.40
CA SER A 227 12.65 -43.29 8.19
C SER A 227 14.01 -43.45 7.50
N SER A 228 14.65 -42.30 7.25
CA SER A 228 15.84 -41.92 8.02
C SER A 228 16.07 -40.41 7.88
N GLU A 229 16.20 -39.76 9.03
CA GLU A 229 16.36 -38.33 9.27
C GLU A 229 17.51 -37.71 8.47
N ASP A 230 17.19 -36.75 7.61
CA ASP A 230 17.97 -35.53 7.45
C ASP A 230 16.97 -34.40 7.25
N THR A 231 16.92 -33.52 8.26
CA THR A 231 16.03 -32.36 8.36
C THR A 231 16.40 -31.33 7.30
N ASP A 232 15.70 -31.34 6.17
CA ASP A 232 15.52 -30.16 5.32
C ASP A 232 14.16 -29.53 5.69
N GLU A 233 14.20 -28.64 6.68
CA GLU A 233 13.11 -27.71 6.95
C GLU A 233 12.94 -26.82 5.72
N LEU A 234 11.90 -27.12 4.94
CA LEU A 234 11.39 -26.24 3.90
C LEU A 234 10.90 -24.95 4.58
N TYR A 235 11.78 -23.95 4.62
CA TYR A 235 11.45 -22.58 5.00
C TYR A 235 10.37 -22.06 4.06
N SER A 236 9.11 -22.16 4.50
CA SER A 236 8.08 -21.20 4.09
C SER A 236 8.44 -19.89 4.81
N PRO A 237 8.71 -18.77 4.10
CA PRO A 237 8.98 -17.51 4.77
C PRO A 237 7.65 -16.96 5.30
N THR A 238 7.25 -17.43 6.47
CA THR A 238 6.35 -16.67 7.35
C THR A 238 7.13 -15.44 7.79
N TYR A 239 6.79 -14.28 7.22
CA TYR A 239 7.33 -12.99 7.61
C TYR A 239 6.89 -12.65 9.05
N SER A 240 7.63 -13.15 10.02
CA SER A 240 7.59 -12.65 11.40
C SER A 240 8.46 -11.40 11.46
N LEU A 241 7.84 -10.24 11.24
CA LEU A 241 8.42 -8.94 11.52
C LEU A 241 8.50 -8.75 13.04
N THR A 242 9.63 -9.10 13.65
CA THR A 242 10.02 -8.53 14.95
C THR A 242 10.54 -7.12 14.74
N GLY A 243 9.59 -6.17 14.78
CA GLY A 243 9.81 -4.74 14.84
C GLY A 243 8.51 -4.13 15.34
N ASP A 244 8.50 -3.74 16.61
CA ASP A 244 7.33 -3.27 17.36
C ASP A 244 6.79 -1.94 16.82
N GLU A 245 5.97 -2.00 15.78
CA GLU A 245 4.99 -0.98 15.39
C GLU A 245 3.75 -1.68 14.77
N ASN A 246 2.61 -1.65 15.47
CA ASN A 246 1.24 -2.02 15.02
C ASN A 246 1.14 -2.66 13.60
N LEU A 247 1.29 -3.99 13.50
CA LEU A 247 1.29 -4.75 12.24
C LEU A 247 -0.08 -4.69 11.50
N LYS A 248 -0.25 -3.76 10.55
CA LYS A 248 -1.47 -3.69 9.73
C LYS A 248 -1.57 -4.91 8.79
N LYS A 249 -2.72 -5.59 8.79
CA LYS A 249 -2.99 -6.69 7.84
C LYS A 249 -3.27 -6.10 6.46
N VAL A 250 -2.46 -6.48 5.47
CA VAL A 250 -2.59 -6.01 4.09
C VAL A 250 -3.28 -7.08 3.24
N GLN A 251 -4.35 -6.71 2.56
CA GLN A 251 -5.03 -7.55 1.59
C GLN A 251 -4.86 -6.95 0.19
N LEU A 252 -4.22 -7.70 -0.72
CA LEU A 252 -4.23 -7.39 -2.14
C LEU A 252 -5.64 -7.64 -2.69
N LEU A 253 -6.24 -6.62 -3.30
CA LEU A 253 -7.57 -6.71 -3.89
C LEU A 253 -7.48 -7.04 -5.38
N THR A 254 -6.62 -6.33 -6.11
CA THR A 254 -6.28 -6.63 -7.50
C THR A 254 -4.94 -6.00 -7.86
N ASP A 255 -4.16 -6.71 -8.66
CA ASP A 255 -2.93 -6.26 -9.30
C ASP A 255 -3.13 -5.99 -10.79
N PHE A 256 -4.36 -6.10 -11.30
CA PHE A 256 -4.73 -5.88 -12.69
C PHE A 256 -4.05 -6.80 -13.71
N GLU A 257 -3.57 -7.97 -13.28
CA GLU A 257 -2.97 -8.99 -14.15
C GLU A 257 -4.00 -9.66 -15.07
N SER A 258 -5.25 -9.76 -14.60
CA SER A 258 -6.38 -10.32 -15.35
C SER A 258 -7.33 -9.22 -15.81
N ILE A 259 -7.80 -9.33 -17.05
CA ILE A 259 -8.72 -8.36 -17.66
C ILE A 259 -10.15 -8.61 -17.16
N ASN A 260 -10.44 -8.18 -15.94
CA ASN A 260 -11.75 -8.23 -15.30
C ASN A 260 -12.33 -6.82 -15.10
N TYR A 261 -12.03 -5.91 -16.03
CA TYR A 261 -12.41 -4.52 -15.97
C TYR A 261 -12.85 -3.98 -17.33
N THR A 262 -13.71 -2.97 -17.35
CA THR A 262 -14.23 -2.38 -18.59
C THR A 262 -14.49 -0.88 -18.43
N PHE A 263 -14.34 -0.13 -19.52
CA PHE A 263 -14.58 1.31 -19.53
C PHE A 263 -16.09 1.59 -19.66
N ILE A 264 -16.62 2.44 -18.79
CA ILE A 264 -18.01 2.89 -18.86
C ILE A 264 -18.05 4.42 -18.81
N PRO A 265 -18.53 5.11 -19.86
CA PRO A 265 -18.77 6.54 -19.81
C PRO A 265 -20.10 6.85 -19.13
N SER A 266 -20.17 7.92 -18.33
CA SER A 266 -21.44 8.41 -17.74
C SER A 266 -22.37 9.07 -18.77
N ASN A 267 -21.83 9.59 -19.87
CA ASN A 267 -22.59 10.23 -20.94
C ASN A 267 -21.86 10.16 -22.29
N GLU A 268 -22.53 10.57 -23.37
CA GLU A 268 -22.02 10.47 -24.76
C GLU A 268 -20.81 11.37 -25.07
N TYR A 269 -20.56 12.40 -24.26
CA TYR A 269 -19.46 13.34 -24.41
C TYR A 269 -18.15 12.84 -23.78
N ILE A 270 -18.16 11.62 -23.23
CA ILE A 270 -17.02 10.97 -22.61
C ILE A 270 -16.59 9.78 -23.45
N LYS A 271 -15.32 9.78 -23.83
CA LYS A 271 -14.69 8.69 -24.58
C LYS A 271 -13.45 8.22 -23.84
N GLY A 272 -13.09 6.97 -24.03
CA GLY A 272 -11.94 6.39 -23.36
C GLY A 272 -11.90 4.89 -23.53
N ASP A 273 -10.90 4.28 -22.91
CA ASP A 273 -10.70 2.84 -22.91
C ASP A 273 -9.92 2.40 -21.67
N VAL A 274 -10.02 1.12 -21.34
CA VAL A 274 -9.20 0.46 -20.32
C VAL A 274 -8.55 -0.78 -20.91
N ILE A 275 -7.22 -0.78 -20.96
CA ILE A 275 -6.44 -1.86 -21.57
C ILE A 275 -5.26 -2.24 -20.68
N PRO A 276 -4.74 -3.47 -20.78
CA PRO A 276 -3.49 -3.83 -20.12
C PRO A 276 -2.31 -3.00 -20.64
N SER A 277 -1.40 -2.66 -19.74
CA SER A 277 -0.14 -1.97 -20.07
C SER A 277 1.05 -2.72 -19.48
N THR A 278 2.14 -2.76 -20.22
CA THR A 278 3.41 -3.33 -19.77
C THR A 278 4.23 -2.37 -18.89
N ILE A 279 3.89 -1.09 -18.87
CA ILE A 279 4.41 -0.12 -17.89
C ILE A 279 3.65 -0.36 -16.59
N ARG A 280 4.34 -0.75 -15.51
CA ARG A 280 3.70 -1.28 -14.30
C ARG A 280 4.46 -0.94 -13.02
N LYS A 281 3.79 -1.13 -11.88
CA LYS A 281 4.35 -1.05 -10.53
C LYS A 281 4.57 -2.43 -9.93
N SER A 282 3.71 -3.40 -10.24
CA SER A 282 3.76 -4.79 -9.79
C SER A 282 3.51 -5.75 -10.98
N GLY A 283 3.76 -7.05 -10.78
CA GLY A 283 3.35 -8.10 -11.72
C GLY A 283 3.88 -7.97 -13.16
N LYS A 284 3.08 -8.36 -14.15
CA LYS A 284 3.32 -8.28 -15.60
C LYS A 284 2.55 -7.14 -16.26
N TYR A 285 1.39 -6.76 -15.72
CA TYR A 285 0.53 -5.74 -16.31
C TYR A 285 0.04 -4.73 -15.26
N SER A 286 -0.17 -3.50 -15.71
CA SER A 286 -1.02 -2.55 -15.02
C SER A 286 -2.25 -2.24 -15.88
N LEU A 287 -3.26 -1.62 -15.29
CA LEU A 287 -4.38 -1.09 -16.04
C LEU A 287 -4.01 0.27 -16.62
N ARG A 288 -4.07 0.41 -17.95
CA ARG A 288 -3.99 1.70 -18.64
C ARG A 288 -5.39 2.24 -18.88
N PHE A 289 -5.64 3.40 -18.30
CA PHE A 289 -6.91 4.11 -18.40
C PHE A 289 -6.72 5.34 -19.30
N GLU A 290 -7.37 5.31 -20.45
CA GLU A 290 -7.39 6.42 -21.40
C GLU A 290 -8.73 7.14 -21.31
N TYR A 291 -8.72 8.47 -21.28
CA TYR A 291 -9.94 9.26 -21.18
C TYR A 291 -9.86 10.54 -22.02
N ASN A 292 -11.02 10.97 -22.48
CA ASN A 292 -11.29 12.24 -23.10
C ASN A 292 -12.70 12.66 -22.68
N ILE A 293 -12.80 13.64 -21.79
CA ILE A 293 -14.04 14.08 -21.16
C ILE A 293 -14.31 15.50 -21.61
N ILE A 294 -15.50 15.72 -22.18
CA ILE A 294 -16.08 17.04 -22.36
C ILE A 294 -17.25 17.15 -21.37
N ALA A 295 -17.07 17.90 -20.28
CA ALA A 295 -17.95 17.86 -19.12
C ALA A 295 -19.23 18.70 -19.32
N LEU A 296 -20.14 18.20 -20.16
CA LEU A 296 -21.41 18.84 -20.50
C LEU A 296 -22.65 18.09 -19.98
N GLY A 297 -22.46 16.91 -19.39
CA GLY A 297 -23.54 16.13 -18.81
C GLY A 297 -23.85 16.51 -17.36
N ASP A 298 -24.94 15.94 -16.82
CA ASP A 298 -25.30 16.05 -15.41
C ASP A 298 -24.29 15.32 -14.50
N GLU A 299 -23.75 14.20 -14.98
CA GLU A 299 -22.61 13.48 -14.39
C GLU A 299 -21.50 13.40 -15.44
N ASN A 300 -20.27 13.76 -15.07
CA ASN A 300 -19.13 13.88 -15.99
C ASN A 300 -17.98 12.97 -15.56
N ARG A 301 -18.28 11.68 -15.46
CA ARG A 301 -17.39 10.62 -14.99
C ARG A 301 -17.05 9.61 -16.07
N ALA A 302 -15.77 9.26 -16.14
CA ALA A 302 -15.28 8.08 -16.82
C ALA A 302 -15.02 7.00 -15.78
N TYR A 303 -15.68 5.85 -15.92
CA TYR A 303 -15.58 4.75 -14.97
C TYR A 303 -14.72 3.61 -15.51
N ILE A 304 -14.03 2.98 -14.57
CA ILE A 304 -13.43 1.66 -14.68
C ILE A 304 -14.35 0.73 -13.88
N ASP A 305 -15.15 -0.08 -14.57
CA ASP A 305 -15.96 -1.12 -13.95
C ASP A 305 -15.06 -2.24 -13.44
N LEU A 306 -15.24 -2.61 -12.17
CA LEU A 306 -14.49 -3.64 -11.47
C LEU A 306 -15.38 -4.79 -10.98
N LEU A 307 -16.68 -4.82 -11.34
CA LEU A 307 -17.62 -5.85 -10.88
C LEU A 307 -17.14 -7.28 -11.14
N GLY A 308 -16.40 -7.51 -12.23
CA GLY A 308 -15.81 -8.82 -12.55
C GLY A 308 -14.80 -9.33 -11.51
N ASN A 309 -14.24 -8.45 -10.67
CA ASN A 309 -13.28 -8.80 -9.63
C ASN A 309 -13.93 -9.22 -8.29
N ASN A 310 -15.24 -9.00 -8.12
CA ASN A 310 -16.00 -9.36 -6.90
C ASN A 310 -15.33 -8.85 -5.60
N LEU A 311 -14.97 -7.56 -5.58
CA LEU A 311 -14.24 -6.92 -4.49
C LEU A 311 -15.18 -6.55 -3.32
N VAL A 312 -15.45 -7.52 -2.44
CA VAL A 312 -16.35 -7.36 -1.30
C VAL A 312 -15.59 -7.22 0.02
N PHE A 313 -15.79 -6.08 0.69
CA PHE A 313 -15.29 -5.78 2.03
C PHE A 313 -16.31 -6.24 3.06
N LYS A 314 -15.98 -7.22 3.88
CA LYS A 314 -16.90 -7.74 4.92
C LYS A 314 -17.00 -6.83 6.14
N TYR A 315 -15.94 -6.08 6.42
CA TYR A 315 -15.80 -5.13 7.51
C TYR A 315 -14.91 -3.97 7.02
N PRO A 316 -14.94 -2.79 7.68
CA PRO A 316 -14.21 -1.61 7.24
C PRO A 316 -12.70 -1.81 7.29
N PRO A 317 -11.98 -1.60 6.18
CA PRO A 317 -10.56 -1.33 6.23
C PRO A 317 -10.30 0.08 6.78
N GLU A 318 -9.14 0.26 7.41
CA GLU A 318 -8.65 1.56 7.83
C GLU A 318 -8.28 2.42 6.62
N THR A 319 -7.70 1.79 5.59
CA THR A 319 -7.24 2.48 4.39
C THR A 319 -7.33 1.56 3.18
N ILE A 320 -7.65 2.12 2.02
CA ILE A 320 -7.49 1.49 0.72
C ILE A 320 -6.43 2.29 -0.05
N SER A 321 -5.43 1.61 -0.59
CA SER A 321 -4.34 2.21 -1.37
C SER A 321 -4.43 1.82 -2.84
N LEU A 322 -3.98 2.72 -3.71
CA LEU A 322 -3.90 2.49 -5.15
C LEU A 322 -2.65 3.16 -5.72
N TRP A 323 -1.89 2.48 -6.56
CA TRP A 323 -0.80 3.11 -7.29
C TRP A 323 -1.31 3.71 -8.59
N VAL A 324 -0.98 4.99 -8.82
CA VAL A 324 -1.38 5.72 -10.02
C VAL A 324 -0.17 6.39 -10.65
N ASN A 325 0.13 6.03 -11.89
CA ASN A 325 1.08 6.73 -12.74
C ASN A 325 0.37 7.81 -13.53
N SER A 326 0.92 9.03 -13.49
CA SER A 326 0.47 10.11 -14.37
C SER A 326 1.58 10.59 -15.29
N PHE A 327 1.22 10.98 -16.50
CA PHE A 327 2.13 11.58 -17.48
C PHE A 327 2.10 13.12 -17.46
N GLY A 328 1.24 13.73 -16.65
CA GLY A 328 1.07 15.18 -16.58
C GLY A 328 0.13 15.62 -15.46
N TYR A 329 -0.18 16.91 -15.45
CA TYR A 329 -1.20 17.45 -14.56
C TYR A 329 -2.59 17.12 -15.09
N SER A 330 -3.48 16.62 -14.23
CA SER A 330 -4.89 16.39 -14.57
C SER A 330 -5.80 16.98 -13.47
N PRO A 331 -6.70 17.94 -13.77
CA PRO A 331 -7.44 18.72 -12.77
C PRO A 331 -8.65 18.02 -12.15
N GLY A 332 -9.03 16.84 -12.64
CA GLY A 332 -10.18 16.07 -12.18
C GLY A 332 -9.99 15.30 -10.88
N ILE A 333 -11.09 14.74 -10.40
CA ILE A 333 -11.17 13.99 -9.14
C ILE A 333 -11.09 12.50 -9.46
N LEU A 334 -10.12 11.81 -8.86
CA LEU A 334 -10.04 10.35 -8.90
C LEU A 334 -10.68 9.79 -7.62
N GLY A 335 -11.61 8.85 -7.77
CA GLY A 335 -12.35 8.28 -6.66
C GLY A 335 -12.79 6.84 -6.87
N MET A 336 -13.43 6.29 -5.84
CA MET A 336 -13.96 4.93 -5.81
C MET A 336 -15.46 4.95 -5.52
N ARG A 337 -16.22 4.09 -6.20
CA ARG A 337 -17.66 3.89 -6.00
C ARG A 337 -17.91 2.54 -5.31
N PHE A 338 -18.41 2.62 -4.09
CA PHE A 338 -18.87 1.47 -3.33
C PHE A 338 -20.37 1.28 -3.47
N ARG A 339 -20.81 0.03 -3.41
CA ARG A 339 -22.23 -0.35 -3.35
C ARG A 339 -22.52 -1.05 -2.03
N THR A 340 -23.55 -0.60 -1.34
CA THR A 340 -24.07 -1.22 -0.10
C THR A 340 -24.97 -2.41 -0.40
N GLN A 341 -25.31 -3.19 0.62
CA GLN A 341 -26.22 -4.34 0.49
C GLN A 341 -27.62 -3.99 -0.02
N ASP A 342 -28.12 -2.80 0.27
CA ASP A 342 -29.41 -2.28 -0.22
C ASP A 342 -29.31 -1.68 -1.64
N GLY A 343 -28.14 -1.77 -2.28
CA GLY A 343 -27.91 -1.33 -3.66
C GLY A 343 -27.63 0.15 -3.82
N LYS A 344 -27.40 0.89 -2.72
CA LYS A 344 -27.07 2.31 -2.75
C LYS A 344 -25.58 2.52 -3.07
N ASN A 345 -25.29 3.49 -3.94
CA ASN A 345 -23.92 3.86 -4.27
C ASN A 345 -23.39 4.91 -3.29
N ILE A 346 -22.12 4.76 -2.91
CA ILE A 346 -21.35 5.68 -2.08
C ILE A 346 -20.04 5.99 -2.82
N ASP A 347 -19.83 7.25 -3.15
CA ASP A 347 -18.63 7.71 -3.83
C ASP A 347 -17.65 8.32 -2.83
N VAL A 348 -16.39 7.93 -2.91
CA VAL A 348 -15.32 8.41 -2.03
C VAL A 348 -14.17 8.92 -2.89
N SER A 349 -13.83 10.20 -2.73
CA SER A 349 -12.72 10.82 -3.45
C SER A 349 -11.37 10.39 -2.86
N MET A 350 -10.46 9.91 -3.69
CA MET A 350 -9.08 9.59 -3.30
C MET A 350 -8.14 10.77 -3.51
N SER A 351 -8.35 11.54 -4.58
CA SER A 351 -7.50 12.67 -4.93
C SER A 351 -8.30 13.74 -5.69
N GLU A 352 -8.18 14.99 -5.25
CA GLU A 352 -8.72 16.16 -5.93
C GLU A 352 -7.61 16.81 -6.76
N GLY A 353 -7.46 16.38 -8.00
CA GLY A 353 -6.39 16.80 -8.89
C GLY A 353 -5.12 15.96 -8.76
N ILE A 354 -4.58 15.58 -9.92
CA ILE A 354 -3.37 14.78 -10.05
C ILE A 354 -2.24 15.71 -10.45
N SER A 355 -1.38 16.05 -9.50
CA SER A 355 -0.29 17.03 -9.67
C SER A 355 1.10 16.43 -9.78
N TRP A 356 1.22 15.11 -9.83
CA TRP A 356 2.49 14.40 -9.94
C TRP A 356 2.69 13.84 -11.36
N VAL A 357 3.94 13.51 -11.67
CA VAL A 357 4.34 12.76 -12.86
C VAL A 357 5.06 11.50 -12.39
N GLY A 358 4.81 10.37 -13.03
CA GLY A 358 5.26 9.06 -12.58
C GLY A 358 4.33 8.43 -11.56
N TRP A 359 4.79 7.36 -10.89
CA TRP A 359 3.99 6.58 -9.93
C TRP A 359 3.87 7.30 -8.58
N SER A 360 2.64 7.40 -8.07
CA SER A 360 2.36 7.79 -6.68
C SER A 360 1.34 6.82 -6.07
N ASN A 361 1.47 6.58 -4.77
CA ASN A 361 0.49 5.81 -4.02
C ASN A 361 -0.51 6.75 -3.38
N ILE A 362 -1.79 6.59 -3.72
CA ILE A 362 -2.88 7.37 -3.16
C ILE A 362 -3.72 6.50 -2.24
N ASN A 363 -4.15 7.09 -1.13
CA ASN A 363 -4.79 6.39 -0.04
C ASN A 363 -6.12 7.06 0.31
N VAL A 364 -7.11 6.26 0.64
CA VAL A 364 -8.43 6.73 1.05
C VAL A 364 -8.96 5.92 2.22
N SER A 365 -9.66 6.57 3.15
CA SER A 365 -10.40 5.89 4.20
C SER A 365 -11.84 5.66 3.74
N PRO A 366 -12.28 4.40 3.57
CA PRO A 366 -13.67 4.11 3.24
C PRO A 366 -14.60 4.44 4.42
N PRO A 367 -15.93 4.44 4.23
CA PRO A 367 -16.89 4.65 5.32
C PRO A 367 -16.62 3.69 6.48
N GLN A 368 -16.56 4.21 7.72
CA GLN A 368 -16.26 3.39 8.90
C GLN A 368 -17.52 2.88 9.64
N ASP A 369 -18.71 3.26 9.17
CA ASP A 369 -19.98 2.78 9.73
C ASP A 369 -20.20 1.31 9.36
N LEU A 370 -20.15 0.44 10.38
CA LEU A 370 -20.32 -1.01 10.25
C LEU A 370 -21.66 -1.41 9.62
N ASN A 371 -22.70 -0.59 9.74
CA ASN A 371 -24.04 -0.91 9.20
C ASN A 371 -24.08 -0.86 7.66
N LEU A 372 -23.08 -0.24 7.03
CA LEU A 372 -22.97 -0.17 5.58
C LEU A 372 -22.34 -1.44 4.98
N TYR A 373 -21.67 -2.25 5.81
CA TYR A 373 -20.93 -3.43 5.37
C TYR A 373 -21.81 -4.68 5.33
N PRO A 374 -21.52 -5.62 4.42
CA PRO A 374 -20.48 -5.62 3.40
C PRO A 374 -20.67 -4.56 2.31
N LEU A 375 -19.55 -3.91 1.96
CA LEU A 375 -19.45 -2.99 0.83
C LEU A 375 -18.77 -3.68 -0.35
N GLU A 376 -19.26 -3.43 -1.56
CA GLU A 376 -18.64 -3.90 -2.79
C GLU A 376 -17.99 -2.71 -3.51
N LEU A 377 -16.70 -2.78 -3.83
CA LEU A 377 -16.07 -1.80 -4.71
C LEU A 377 -16.42 -2.13 -6.15
N THR A 378 -17.23 -1.26 -6.76
CA THR A 378 -17.79 -1.50 -8.09
C THR A 378 -17.02 -0.76 -9.16
N HIS A 379 -16.58 0.48 -8.90
CA HIS A 379 -15.88 1.28 -9.90
C HIS A 379 -14.76 2.11 -9.30
N ILE A 380 -13.75 2.38 -10.11
CA ILE A 380 -12.89 3.56 -9.97
C ILE A 380 -13.40 4.60 -10.97
N TYR A 381 -13.46 5.88 -10.60
CA TYR A 381 -13.95 6.94 -11.47
C TYR A 381 -13.00 8.12 -11.55
N TYR A 382 -12.94 8.74 -12.72
CA TYR A 382 -12.33 10.04 -12.93
C TYR A 382 -13.40 11.06 -13.33
N GLU A 383 -13.53 12.14 -12.55
CA GLU A 383 -14.58 13.15 -12.69
C GLU A 383 -14.01 14.53 -13.06
N LEU A 384 -14.69 15.25 -13.96
CA LEU A 384 -14.47 16.68 -14.18
C LEU A 384 -15.70 17.52 -13.79
N PRO A 385 -15.50 18.71 -13.21
CA PRO A 385 -16.57 19.68 -13.03
C PRO A 385 -17.21 20.10 -14.37
N TYR A 386 -18.50 20.45 -14.34
CA TYR A 386 -19.22 20.96 -15.49
C TYR A 386 -18.51 22.14 -16.18
N ASN A 387 -18.60 22.21 -17.50
CA ASN A 387 -17.98 23.23 -18.36
C ASN A 387 -16.45 23.23 -18.29
N ARG A 388 -15.86 22.03 -18.21
CA ARG A 388 -14.43 21.77 -18.39
C ARG A 388 -14.23 20.64 -19.40
N ASP A 389 -13.04 20.56 -19.94
CA ASP A 389 -12.58 19.48 -20.78
C ASP A 389 -11.18 19.05 -20.33
N ASP A 390 -10.92 17.74 -20.39
CA ASP A 390 -9.60 17.17 -20.16
C ASP A 390 -9.47 15.83 -20.89
N TYR A 391 -8.25 15.51 -21.28
CA TYR A 391 -7.93 14.23 -21.89
C TYR A 391 -6.56 13.77 -21.45
N GLY A 392 -6.38 12.47 -21.33
CA GLY A 392 -5.13 11.95 -20.85
C GLY A 392 -5.12 10.45 -20.68
N VAL A 393 -4.05 10.00 -20.05
CA VAL A 393 -3.79 8.61 -19.76
C VAL A 393 -3.27 8.52 -18.34
N MET A 394 -3.79 7.55 -17.60
CA MET A 394 -3.25 7.14 -16.31
C MET A 394 -2.95 5.64 -16.34
N LEU A 395 -1.95 5.21 -15.56
CA LEU A 395 -1.75 3.80 -15.28
C LEU A 395 -2.12 3.54 -13.84
N ILE A 396 -2.80 2.43 -13.58
CA ILE A 396 -3.32 2.06 -12.28
C ILE A 396 -2.86 0.64 -11.96
N ASP A 397 -2.32 0.45 -10.77
CA ASP A 397 -1.75 -0.83 -10.36
C ASP A 397 -1.91 -1.02 -8.84
N LYS A 398 -1.85 -2.29 -8.40
CA LYS A 398 -1.72 -2.71 -7.01
C LYS A 398 -2.71 -1.99 -6.07
N LEU A 399 -3.97 -2.41 -6.15
CA LEU A 399 -5.06 -1.98 -5.27
C LEU A 399 -5.06 -2.84 -4.01
N GLU A 400 -4.88 -2.22 -2.84
CA GLU A 400 -4.75 -2.92 -1.55
C GLU A 400 -5.68 -2.34 -0.49
N ALA A 401 -6.03 -3.15 0.49
CA ALA A 401 -6.75 -2.73 1.69
C ALA A 401 -5.95 -3.06 2.95
N PHE A 402 -5.96 -2.13 3.89
CA PHE A 402 -5.25 -2.20 5.16
C PHE A 402 -6.27 -2.29 6.28
N TYR A 403 -6.16 -3.34 7.09
CA TYR A 403 -7.04 -3.57 8.22
C TYR A 403 -6.30 -3.37 9.54
N PRO A 404 -6.99 -2.84 10.57
CA PRO A 404 -6.44 -2.80 11.91
C PRO A 404 -6.19 -4.23 12.39
N HIS A 405 -5.02 -4.47 12.99
CA HIS A 405 -4.69 -5.74 13.61
C HIS A 405 -5.64 -5.97 14.80
N ASN A 406 -6.45 -7.03 14.76
CA ASN A 406 -7.27 -7.42 15.91
C ASN A 406 -6.52 -8.51 16.68
N GLU A 407 -6.22 -8.25 17.96
CA GLU A 407 -5.57 -9.18 18.90
C GLU A 407 -6.29 -10.54 19.05
N TYR A 408 -7.51 -10.68 18.54
CA TYR A 408 -8.26 -11.94 18.47
C TYR A 408 -7.68 -12.98 17.49
N GLU A 409 -6.85 -12.59 16.52
CA GLU A 409 -6.21 -13.57 15.61
C GLU A 409 -5.03 -14.33 16.27
N ASN A 410 -4.46 -13.84 17.38
CA ASN A 410 -3.38 -14.53 18.11
C ASN A 410 -3.85 -15.77 18.91
N ALA A 411 -5.17 -16.01 19.01
CA ALA A 411 -5.71 -17.17 19.72
C ALA A 411 -5.88 -18.41 18.81
N ASN A 412 -5.81 -18.26 17.49
CA ASN A 412 -5.91 -19.37 16.52
C ASN A 412 -4.98 -19.08 15.33
N ASN A 413 -3.70 -19.42 15.47
CA ASN A 413 -2.88 -19.66 14.28
C ASN A 413 -3.59 -20.73 13.41
N ASP A 414 -3.72 -20.41 12.11
CA ASP A 414 -3.90 -21.34 10.99
C ASP A 414 -5.30 -21.90 10.63
N LEU A 415 -6.41 -21.37 11.14
CA LEU A 415 -7.75 -21.84 10.71
C LEU A 415 -8.65 -20.71 10.17
N ALA A 416 -8.70 -20.56 8.86
CA ALA A 416 -9.70 -19.73 8.18
C ALA A 416 -10.97 -20.57 7.92
N TYR A 417 -12.14 -20.10 8.34
CA TYR A 417 -13.40 -20.85 8.17
C TYR A 417 -14.22 -20.33 6.97
N GLU A 418 -14.86 -21.24 6.25
CA GLU A 418 -15.86 -20.98 5.21
C GLU A 418 -17.20 -21.63 5.60
N PHE A 419 -18.32 -21.02 5.20
CA PHE A 419 -19.64 -21.55 5.50
C PHE A 419 -20.33 -22.05 4.22
N TYR A 420 -20.96 -23.22 4.28
CA TYR A 420 -21.68 -23.81 3.16
C TYR A 420 -23.11 -24.21 3.54
N ILE A 421 -24.09 -23.84 2.73
CA ILE A 421 -25.49 -24.26 2.92
C ILE A 421 -25.74 -25.52 2.11
N VAL A 422 -26.09 -26.62 2.78
CA VAL A 422 -26.39 -27.92 2.16
C VAL A 422 -27.56 -27.80 1.18
N LYS A 423 -27.35 -28.23 -0.06
CA LYS A 423 -28.34 -28.32 -1.13
C LYS A 423 -28.92 -29.73 -1.24
N ALA A 424 -30.06 -29.85 -1.93
CA ALA A 424 -30.67 -31.15 -2.18
C ALA A 424 -29.74 -32.05 -3.02
N GLY A 425 -29.44 -33.24 -2.52
CA GLY A 425 -28.55 -34.20 -3.16
C GLY A 425 -27.09 -34.15 -2.67
N ASP A 426 -26.74 -33.18 -1.83
CA ASP A 426 -25.39 -33.11 -1.28
C ASP A 426 -25.10 -34.25 -0.30
N THR A 427 -23.85 -34.71 -0.33
CA THR A 427 -23.30 -35.60 0.69
C THR A 427 -22.06 -34.93 1.28
N VAL A 428 -21.70 -35.26 2.53
CA VAL A 428 -20.49 -34.70 3.16
C VAL A 428 -19.24 -35.04 2.34
N SER A 429 -19.20 -36.23 1.73
CA SER A 429 -18.15 -36.63 0.78
C SER A 429 -18.14 -35.75 -0.47
N GLY A 430 -19.30 -35.52 -1.11
CA GLY A 430 -19.39 -34.64 -2.28
C GLY A 430 -18.98 -33.21 -1.98
N ILE A 431 -19.34 -32.69 -0.80
CA ILE A 431 -18.91 -31.37 -0.32
C ILE A 431 -17.40 -31.35 -0.07
N ALA A 432 -16.84 -32.38 0.58
CA ALA A 432 -15.39 -32.47 0.79
C ALA A 432 -14.63 -32.52 -0.55
N GLN A 433 -15.10 -33.31 -1.50
CA GLN A 433 -14.53 -33.40 -2.84
C GLN A 433 -14.62 -32.06 -3.58
N HIS A 434 -15.72 -31.33 -3.46
CA HIS A 434 -15.93 -30.04 -4.13
C HIS A 434 -15.08 -28.93 -3.52
N PHE A 435 -14.97 -28.86 -2.19
CA PHE A 435 -14.25 -27.78 -1.51
C PHE A 435 -12.75 -28.05 -1.31
N TYR A 436 -12.35 -29.32 -1.26
CA TYR A 436 -10.97 -29.70 -0.96
C TYR A 436 -10.30 -30.57 -2.02
N GLY A 437 -10.98 -30.85 -3.14
CA GLY A 437 -10.48 -31.78 -4.16
C GLY A 437 -10.32 -33.23 -3.65
N SER A 438 -10.72 -33.53 -2.41
CA SER A 438 -10.47 -34.80 -1.75
C SER A 438 -11.54 -35.14 -0.71
N ASN A 439 -11.94 -36.41 -0.68
CA ASN A 439 -12.82 -36.97 0.35
C ASN A 439 -12.16 -37.12 1.73
N LYS A 440 -10.84 -36.87 1.86
CA LYS A 440 -10.08 -37.03 3.12
C LYS A 440 -10.62 -36.16 4.26
N TYR A 441 -11.16 -35.00 3.93
CA TYR A 441 -11.67 -34.02 4.89
C TYR A 441 -13.11 -34.30 5.36
N LYS A 442 -13.74 -35.37 4.88
CA LYS A 442 -15.11 -35.73 5.28
C LYS A 442 -15.29 -35.79 6.80
N ASN A 443 -14.37 -36.44 7.51
CA ASN A 443 -14.48 -36.61 8.96
C ASN A 443 -14.33 -35.27 9.70
N GLU A 444 -13.45 -34.39 9.22
CA GLU A 444 -13.28 -33.03 9.75
C GLU A 444 -14.55 -32.19 9.56
N ILE A 445 -15.18 -32.25 8.38
CA ILE A 445 -16.48 -31.60 8.16
C ILE A 445 -17.52 -32.16 9.13
N MET A 446 -17.54 -33.47 9.35
CA MET A 446 -18.50 -34.08 10.26
C MET A 446 -18.28 -33.63 11.71
N GLU A 447 -17.03 -33.63 12.17
CA GLU A 447 -16.65 -33.22 13.53
C GLU A 447 -16.96 -31.75 13.80
N ASN A 448 -16.55 -30.85 12.90
CA ASN A 448 -16.77 -29.41 13.03
C ASN A 448 -18.25 -29.02 13.01
N ASN A 449 -19.12 -29.89 12.48
CA ASN A 449 -20.55 -29.63 12.32
C ASN A 449 -21.45 -30.54 13.17
N GLY A 450 -20.84 -31.29 14.09
CA GLY A 450 -21.53 -32.22 14.97
C GLY A 450 -22.41 -33.23 14.23
N ILE A 451 -21.94 -33.75 13.09
CA ILE A 451 -22.65 -34.75 12.28
C ILE A 451 -22.17 -36.13 12.68
N ALA A 452 -23.06 -36.99 13.16
CA ALA A 452 -22.69 -38.37 13.50
C ALA A 452 -22.55 -39.27 12.26
N SER A 453 -21.74 -40.32 12.37
CA SER A 453 -21.60 -41.31 11.29
C SER A 453 -22.95 -42.00 11.02
N GLY A 454 -23.44 -41.89 9.78
CA GLY A 454 -24.74 -42.43 9.36
C GLY A 454 -25.92 -41.46 9.53
N GLU A 455 -25.71 -40.26 10.05
CA GLU A 455 -26.73 -39.21 10.10
C GLU A 455 -26.96 -38.62 8.70
N ALA A 456 -28.22 -38.45 8.32
CA ALA A 456 -28.57 -37.82 7.04
C ALA A 456 -28.24 -36.32 7.11
N LEU A 457 -27.56 -35.81 6.07
CA LEU A 457 -27.23 -34.39 5.97
C LEU A 457 -28.47 -33.59 5.56
N PRO A 458 -29.07 -32.77 6.43
CA PRO A 458 -30.32 -32.10 6.11
C PRO A 458 -30.07 -30.89 5.19
N VAL A 459 -30.89 -30.78 4.16
CA VAL A 459 -30.90 -29.63 3.24
C VAL A 459 -31.16 -28.35 4.04
N GLY A 460 -30.36 -27.31 3.80
CA GLY A 460 -30.42 -26.03 4.51
C GLY A 460 -29.55 -25.96 5.77
N LYS A 461 -28.91 -27.06 6.22
CA LYS A 461 -27.91 -26.99 7.30
C LYS A 461 -26.72 -26.13 6.83
N VAL A 462 -26.26 -25.23 7.69
CA VAL A 462 -25.04 -24.45 7.46
C VAL A 462 -23.86 -25.22 8.03
N LEU A 463 -22.90 -25.57 7.18
CA LEU A 463 -21.68 -26.25 7.53
C LEU A 463 -20.53 -25.25 7.69
N VAL A 464 -19.71 -25.45 8.73
CA VAL A 464 -18.42 -24.82 8.97
C VAL A 464 -17.35 -25.69 8.34
N LEU A 465 -16.61 -25.12 7.39
CA LEU A 465 -15.53 -25.75 6.64
C LEU A 465 -14.23 -25.04 6.99
N VAL A 466 -13.14 -25.78 7.23
CA VAL A 466 -11.81 -25.21 7.44
C VAL A 466 -11.13 -25.01 6.10
N LYS A 467 -10.50 -23.87 5.84
CA LYS A 467 -9.64 -23.67 4.68
C LYS A 467 -8.24 -24.18 4.98
N HIS A 468 -7.76 -25.11 4.18
CA HIS A 468 -6.40 -25.64 4.23
C HIS A 468 -5.55 -24.92 3.19
N GLU A 469 -4.39 -24.38 3.58
CA GLU A 469 -3.44 -23.79 2.61
C GLU A 469 -2.90 -24.89 1.68
N GLY A 470 -2.83 -24.59 0.37
CA GLY A 470 -2.31 -25.52 -0.65
C GLY A 470 -3.35 -26.36 -1.38
N VAL A 471 -4.65 -26.17 -1.12
CA VAL A 471 -5.73 -26.84 -1.87
C VAL A 471 -6.35 -25.85 -2.86
N SER A 472 -5.97 -25.95 -4.14
CA SER A 472 -6.44 -25.06 -5.21
C SER A 472 -7.95 -25.19 -5.46
N ARG A 473 -8.61 -24.06 -5.75
CA ARG A 473 -9.95 -24.01 -6.34
C ARG A 473 -9.98 -24.49 -7.78
#